data_AF-A0A924UUI2-F1
#
_entry.id   AF-A0A924UUI2-F1
#
_cell.length_a   1.000
_cell.length_b   1.000
_cell.length_c   1.000
_cell.angle_alpha   90.00
_cell.angle_beta   90.00
_cell.angle_gamma   90.00
#
_symmetry.space_group_name_H-M   'P 1'
#
loop_
_entity.id
_entity.type
_entity.pdbx_description
1 polymer ?
#
loop_
_entity_poly.entity_id
_entity_poly.type
_entity_poly.pdbx_seq_one_letter_code
_entity_poly.pdbx_strand_id
1 'polypeptide(L)' 'KNLDLIVLNSLQDEGAGFGKATNKVTFIDKFFHIEPMELKSKEAVAEDILNKIIMHFGMQR' A
#
# COMPACT_ATOMS: atom_id res chain seq x y z
N LYS A 1 -8.98 9.96 12.26
CA LYS A 1 -8.21 10.77 11.28
C LYS A 1 -9.01 10.79 9.98
N ASN A 2 -9.07 11.89 9.24
CA ASN A 2 -9.77 11.98 7.95
C ASN A 2 -8.76 11.71 6.83
N LEU A 3 -8.45 10.45 6.58
CA LEU A 3 -7.49 10.02 5.56
C LEU A 3 -8.22 9.38 4.38
N ASP A 4 -7.78 9.65 3.16
CA ASP A 4 -8.34 9.04 1.94
C ASP A 4 -7.75 7.65 1.65
N LEU A 5 -6.52 7.41 2.08
CA LEU A 5 -5.79 6.15 1.90
C LEU A 5 -4.85 5.90 3.09
N ILE A 6 -4.86 4.66 3.58
CA ILE A 6 -3.89 4.13 4.54
C ILE A 6 -3.10 3.03 3.81
N VAL A 7 -1.77 3.09 3.95
CA VAL A 7 -0.86 2.02 3.53
C VAL A 7 -0.34 1.35 4.79
N LEU A 8 -0.89 0.18 5.10
CA LEU A 8 -0.53 -0.58 6.30
C LEU A 8 0.57 -1.57 5.98
N ASN A 9 1.74 -1.43 6.59
CA ASN A 9 2.81 -2.43 6.50
C ASN A 9 2.45 -3.68 7.33
N SER A 10 2.70 -4.86 6.77
CA SER A 10 2.77 -6.08 7.58
C SER A 10 4.15 -6.22 8.20
N LEU A 11 4.18 -6.43 9.52
CA LEU A 11 5.39 -6.81 10.26
C LEU A 11 5.38 -8.30 10.65
N GLN A 12 4.27 -8.99 10.42
CA GLN A 12 4.08 -10.39 10.81
C GLN A 12 4.44 -11.37 9.68
N ASP A 13 4.38 -10.91 8.43
CA ASP A 13 4.73 -11.72 7.27
C ASP A 13 6.25 -11.84 7.12
N GLU A 14 6.73 -13.06 6.88
CA GLU A 14 8.14 -13.34 6.64
C GLU A 14 8.66 -12.54 5.43
N GLY A 15 9.80 -11.88 5.60
CA GLY A 15 10.40 -11.03 4.57
C GLY A 15 9.77 -9.64 4.43
N ALA A 16 8.72 -9.29 5.16
CA ALA A 16 8.13 -7.95 5.17
C ALA A 16 8.79 -7.02 6.21
N GLY A 17 8.58 -5.71 6.05
CA GLY A 17 8.94 -4.71 7.05
C GLY A 17 10.35 -4.11 6.96
N PHE A 18 10.83 -3.63 8.10
CA PHE A 18 12.08 -2.86 8.20
C PHE A 18 13.32 -3.75 8.03
N GLY A 19 14.38 -3.20 7.43
CA GLY A 19 15.65 -3.92 7.22
C GLY A 19 15.61 -5.05 6.17
N LYS A 20 14.47 -5.29 5.51
CA LYS A 20 14.32 -6.25 4.40
C LYS A 20 14.31 -5.56 3.03
N ALA A 21 14.61 -6.29 1.96
CA ALA A 21 14.49 -5.78 0.59
C ALA A 21 13.04 -5.77 0.08
N THR A 22 12.20 -6.62 0.65
CA THR A 22 10.78 -6.78 0.31
C THR A 22 9.87 -6.15 1.35
N ASN A 23 8.62 -5.92 0.98
CA ASN A 23 7.56 -5.49 1.87
C ASN A 23 6.21 -6.05 1.42
N LYS A 24 5.28 -6.16 2.37
CA LYS A 24 3.90 -6.55 2.13
C LYS A 24 3.01 -5.51 2.78
N VAL A 25 2.08 -4.96 1.99
CA VAL A 25 1.22 -3.86 2.44
C VAL A 25 -0.25 -4.18 2.20
N THR A 26 -1.10 -3.53 2.97
CA THR A 26 -2.55 -3.54 2.77
C THR A 26 -3.00 -2.11 2.54
N PHE A 27 -3.71 -1.87 1.44
CA PHE A 27 -4.37 -0.59 1.21
C PHE A 27 -5.73 -0.58 1.91
N ILE A 28 -6.02 0.51 2.60
CA ILE A 28 -7.33 0.75 3.21
C ILE A 28 -7.80 2.14 2.78
N ASP A 29 -8.91 2.22 2.06
CA ASP A 29 -9.47 3.50 1.63
C ASP A 29 -10.45 4.10 2.65
N LYS A 30 -10.94 5.32 2.38
CA LYS A 30 -11.91 6.01 3.25
C LYS A 30 -13.27 5.30 3.40
N PHE A 31 -13.58 4.34 2.52
CA PHE A 31 -14.77 3.52 2.57
C PHE A 31 -14.52 2.17 3.26
N PHE A 32 -13.33 2.00 3.85
CA PHE A 32 -12.87 0.75 4.46
C PHE A 32 -12.82 -0.42 3.48
N HIS A 33 -12.59 -0.17 2.19
CA HIS A 33 -12.16 -1.24 1.30
C HIS A 33 -10.74 -1.64 1.66
N ILE A 34 -10.56 -2.93 1.97
CA ILE A 34 -9.31 -3.51 2.41
C ILE A 34 -8.77 -4.35 1.26
N GLU A 35 -7.60 -3.98 0.76
CA GLU A 35 -6.95 -4.63 -0.37
C GLU A 35 -5.55 -5.10 0.06
N PRO A 36 -5.41 -6.38 0.44
CA PRO A 36 -4.11 -6.96 0.77
C PRO A 36 -3.29 -7.16 -0.49
N MET A 37 -2.01 -6.79 -0.44
CA MET A 37 -1.06 -7.02 -1.53
C MET A 37 -0.16 -8.20 -1.23
N GLU A 38 0.39 -8.80 -2.29
CA GLU A 38 1.42 -9.81 -2.18
C GLU A 38 2.77 -9.23 -1.73
N LEU A 39 3.62 -10.08 -1.16
CA LEU A 39 5.00 -9.73 -0.82
C LEU A 39 5.78 -9.43 -2.10
N LYS A 40 6.40 -8.25 -2.17
CA LYS A 40 7.19 -7.82 -3.33
C LYS A 40 8.33 -6.90 -2.92
N SER A 41 9.18 -6.49 -3.86
CA SER A 41 10.26 -5.54 -3.57
C SER A 41 9.71 -4.20 -3.10
N LYS A 42 10.49 -3.46 -2.30
CA LYS A 42 10.07 -2.14 -1.83
C LYS A 42 9.85 -1.15 -2.98
N GLU A 43 10.60 -1.31 -4.06
CA GLU A 43 10.45 -0.53 -5.28
C GLU A 43 9.10 -0.81 -5.94
N ALA A 44 8.72 -2.09 -6.07
CA ALA A 44 7.40 -2.46 -6.62
C ALA A 44 6.25 -1.97 -5.73
N VAL A 45 6.39 -2.06 -4.40
CA VAL A 45 5.40 -1.47 -3.47
C VAL A 45 5.27 0.04 -3.67
N ALA A 46 6.38 0.75 -3.91
CA ALA A 46 6.35 2.20 -4.16
C ALA A 46 5.57 2.54 -5.45
N GLU A 47 5.75 1.74 -6.51
CA GLU A 47 4.98 1.87 -7.75
C GLU A 47 3.48 1.65 -7.51
N ASP A 48 3.08 0.63 -6.72
CA ASP A 48 1.66 0.42 -6.40
C ASP A 48 1.06 1.60 -5.64
N ILE A 49 1.78 2.16 -4.67
CA ILE A 49 1.34 3.31 -3.89
C ILE A 49 1.11 4.50 -4.84
N LEU A 50 2.06 4.78 -5.73
CA LEU A 50 1.94 5.86 -6.70
C LEU A 50 0.74 5.64 -7.63
N ASN A 51 0.59 4.44 -8.18
CA ASN A 51 -0.55 4.07 -9.02
C ASN A 51 -1.87 4.23 -8.29
N LYS A 52 -1.95 3.83 -7.01
CA LYS A 52 -3.15 3.98 -6.18
C LYS A 52 -3.52 5.46 -5.99
N ILE A 53 -2.54 6.32 -5.73
CA ILE A 53 -2.73 7.77 -5.61
C ILE A 53 -3.19 8.35 -6.96
N ILE A 54 -2.56 7.99 -8.07
CA ILE A 54 -2.93 8.47 -9.41
C ILE A 54 -4.35 8.03 -9.77
N MET A 55 -4.74 6.77 -9.52
CA MET A 55 -6.11 6.33 -9.78
C MET A 55 -7.13 7.06 -8.90
N HIS A 56 -6.80 7.33 -7.64
CA HIS A 56 -7.72 7.99 -6.71
C HIS A 56 -7.93 9.47 -7.04
N PHE A 57 -6.87 10.20 -7.42
CA PHE A 57 -6.91 11.65 -7.63
C PHE A 57 -6.85 12.08 -9.10
N GLY A 58 -6.25 11.27 -9.98
CA GLY A 58 -6.11 11.54 -11.40
C GLY A 58 -7.39 11.29 -12.21
N MET A 59 -8.30 10.44 -11.72
CA MET A 59 -9.64 10.27 -12.31
C MET A 59 -10.65 11.32 -11.84
N GLN A 60 -10.27 12.23 -10.94
CA GLN A 60 -11.14 13.31 -10.45
C GLN A 60 -10.88 14.67 -11.14
N ARG A 61 -10.22 14.67 -12.30
CA ARG A 61 -10.10 15.84 -13.18
C ARG A 61 -11.04 15.74 -14.37
#